data_AF-A0A522R6C7-F1
#
_entry.id   AF-A0A522R6C7-F1
#
_cell.length_a   1.000
_cell.length_b   1.000
_cell.length_c   1.000
_cell.angle_alpha   90.00
_cell.angle_beta   90.00
_cell.angle_gamma   90.00
#
_symmetry.space_group_name_H-M   'P 1'
#
loop_
_entity.id
_entity.type
_entity.pdbx_description
1 polymer ?
#
loop_
_entity_poly.entity_id
_entity_poly.type
_entity_poly.pdbx_seq_one_letter_code
_entity_poly.pdbx_strand_id
1 'polypeptide(L)'
;MIFEALTCVIDDINEHFRNKLKINEDKIILSGIVNQDGSLAVQGENKLLLTLVNVENDTTGASNGNNLSSKAIANISSGININLHVLFSAYFTSNNYPESLRFLSFIIAYFQNKNVFTRSNTPKMDNRIEKLIIKLENLEIERQNNVWTMLGAKYIPSVMYKMRMLTFDDSIVREYRPAISNMSNNHHA
;
A
#
# COMPACT_ATOMS: atom_id res chain seq x y z
N MET A 1 -5.11 -9.24 -1.40
CA MET A 1 -5.54 -8.30 -0.34
C MET A 1 -4.62 -7.10 -0.18
N ILE A 2 -3.29 -7.24 -0.20
CA ILE A 2 -2.38 -6.07 -0.10
C ILE A 2 -2.62 -5.09 -1.26
N PHE A 3 -2.67 -5.60 -2.49
CA PHE A 3 -2.93 -4.77 -3.68
C PHE A 3 -4.26 -3.99 -3.56
N GLU A 4 -5.32 -4.66 -3.13
CA GLU A 4 -6.66 -4.11 -2.96
C GLU A 4 -6.68 -3.06 -1.84
N ALA A 5 -5.96 -3.28 -0.73
CA ALA A 5 -5.82 -2.31 0.35
C ALA A 5 -5.13 -1.02 -0.11
N LEU A 6 -3.99 -1.15 -0.79
CA LEU A 6 -3.22 -0.01 -1.26
C LEU A 6 -3.98 0.75 -2.36
N THR A 7 -4.59 0.02 -3.30
CA THR A 7 -5.41 0.62 -4.37
C THR A 7 -6.63 1.35 -3.79
N CYS A 8 -7.31 0.75 -2.80
CA CYS A 8 -8.44 1.39 -2.13
C CYS A 8 -8.04 2.73 -1.48
N VAL A 9 -6.88 2.79 -0.84
CA VAL A 9 -6.37 4.04 -0.24
C VAL A 9 -6.02 5.06 -1.33
N ILE A 10 -5.35 4.64 -2.40
CA ILE A 10 -5.00 5.50 -3.53
C ILE A 10 -6.24 6.12 -4.18
N ASP A 11 -7.24 5.28 -4.48
CA ASP A 11 -8.48 5.71 -5.13
C ASP A 11 -9.24 6.74 -4.30
N ASP A 12 -9.33 6.52 -2.98
CA ASP A 12 -10.00 7.45 -2.05
C ASP A 12 -9.27 8.79 -1.96
N ILE A 13 -7.93 8.79 -1.91
CA ILE A 13 -7.15 10.04 -1.88
C ILE A 13 -7.24 10.76 -3.23
N ASN A 14 -7.11 10.04 -4.35
CA ASN A 14 -7.24 10.64 -5.67
C ASN A 14 -8.63 11.25 -5.88
N GLU A 15 -9.68 10.58 -5.42
CA GLU A 15 -11.05 11.13 -5.42
C GLU A 15 -11.14 12.42 -4.57
N HIS A 16 -10.53 12.42 -3.38
CA HIS A 16 -10.43 13.62 -2.56
C HIS A 16 -9.68 14.76 -3.26
N PHE A 17 -8.56 14.47 -3.94
CA PHE A 17 -7.76 15.46 -4.65
C PHE A 17 -8.50 16.04 -5.86
N ARG A 18 -9.19 15.21 -6.65
CA ARG A 18 -10.04 15.72 -7.75
C ARG A 18 -11.08 16.69 -7.23
N ASN A 19 -11.76 16.34 -6.15
CA ASN A 19 -12.83 17.17 -5.57
C ASN A 19 -12.29 18.47 -4.96
N LYS A 20 -11.17 18.41 -4.24
CA LYS A 20 -10.64 19.56 -3.48
C LYS A 20 -9.73 20.47 -4.31
N LEU A 21 -8.92 19.90 -5.20
CA LEU A 21 -7.93 20.62 -6.01
C LEU A 21 -8.41 20.90 -7.44
N LYS A 22 -9.59 20.37 -7.84
CA LYS A 22 -10.15 20.52 -9.19
C LYS A 22 -9.21 20.03 -10.30
N ILE A 23 -8.50 18.95 -10.03
CA ILE A 23 -7.63 18.28 -11.00
C ILE A 23 -8.41 17.16 -11.72
N ASN A 24 -8.08 16.91 -12.99
CA ASN A 24 -8.75 15.90 -13.82
C ASN A 24 -7.89 14.65 -14.06
N GLU A 25 -6.86 14.44 -13.24
CA GLU A 25 -5.97 13.28 -13.33
C GLU A 25 -5.74 12.66 -11.95
N ASP A 26 -5.40 11.37 -11.95
CA ASP A 26 -4.85 10.72 -10.77
C ASP A 26 -3.44 11.24 -10.50
N LYS A 27 -3.22 11.73 -9.28
CA LYS A 27 -1.90 12.23 -8.85
C LYS A 27 -1.11 11.18 -8.12
N ILE A 28 -1.78 10.24 -7.46
CA ILE A 28 -1.13 9.16 -6.72
C ILE A 28 -1.23 7.88 -7.55
N ILE A 29 -0.10 7.18 -7.67
CA ILE A 29 -0.02 5.89 -8.35
C ILE A 29 0.65 4.84 -7.46
N LEU A 30 0.22 3.58 -7.59
CA LEU A 30 0.88 2.44 -6.94
C LEU A 30 2.07 2.03 -7.79
N SER A 31 3.29 2.23 -7.30
CA SER A 31 4.49 1.93 -8.09
C SER A 31 5.71 1.71 -7.20
N GLY A 32 6.63 0.88 -7.69
CA GLY A 32 8.03 0.94 -7.27
C GLY A 32 8.69 2.24 -7.75
N ILE A 33 9.88 2.55 -7.23
CA ILE A 33 10.66 3.72 -7.68
C ILE A 33 11.60 3.32 -8.83
N VAL A 34 12.24 2.16 -8.69
CA VAL A 34 13.23 1.63 -9.63
C VAL A 34 12.88 0.18 -9.96
N ASN A 35 13.06 -0.20 -11.21
CA ASN A 35 12.92 -1.57 -11.71
C ASN A 35 14.15 -2.41 -11.33
N GLN A 36 14.05 -3.74 -11.47
CA GLN A 36 15.18 -4.63 -11.16
C GLN A 36 16.41 -4.40 -12.04
N ASP A 37 16.24 -3.83 -13.23
CA ASP A 37 17.31 -3.46 -14.15
C ASP A 37 17.94 -2.08 -13.86
N GLY A 38 17.47 -1.39 -12.82
CA GLY A 38 17.94 -0.06 -12.43
C GLY A 38 17.27 1.10 -13.18
N SER A 39 16.36 0.83 -14.11
CA SER A 39 15.57 1.87 -14.78
C SER A 39 14.47 2.44 -13.87
N LEU A 40 13.97 3.64 -14.17
CA LEU A 40 12.87 4.23 -13.41
C LEU A 40 11.57 3.45 -13.67
N ALA A 41 10.91 3.03 -12.59
CA ALA A 41 9.62 2.31 -12.66
C ALA A 41 8.41 3.27 -12.80
N VAL A 42 8.65 4.57 -12.60
CA VAL A 42 7.59 5.58 -12.53
C VAL A 42 7.02 5.90 -13.90
N GLN A 43 5.69 5.81 -14.03
CA GLN A 43 4.99 6.20 -15.24
C GLN A 43 4.49 7.64 -15.13
N GLY A 44 4.98 8.51 -16.02
CA GLY A 44 4.64 9.93 -16.06
C GLY A 44 5.50 10.81 -15.14
N GLU A 45 5.13 12.09 -15.04
CA GLU A 45 5.83 13.10 -14.26
C GLU A 45 4.89 13.80 -13.28
N ASN A 46 5.44 14.41 -12.23
CA ASN A 46 4.71 15.20 -11.23
C ASN A 46 3.59 14.37 -10.56
N LYS A 47 3.98 13.17 -10.11
CA LYS A 47 3.14 12.18 -9.44
C LYS A 47 3.64 11.93 -8.02
N LEU A 48 2.70 11.59 -7.15
CA LEU A 48 2.98 10.95 -5.87
C LEU A 48 2.99 9.44 -6.09
N LEU A 49 3.99 8.76 -5.53
CA LEU A 49 4.09 7.31 -5.58
C LEU A 49 3.69 6.77 -4.21
N LEU A 50 2.84 5.75 -4.18
CA LEU A 50 2.71 4.88 -3.04
C LEU A 50 3.54 3.64 -3.30
N THR A 51 4.59 3.44 -2.51
CA THR A 51 5.48 2.28 -2.61
C THR A 51 5.38 1.43 -1.33
N LEU A 52 5.18 0.12 -1.47
CA LEU A 52 5.29 -0.80 -0.35
C LEU A 52 6.77 -1.06 -0.04
N VAL A 53 7.20 -0.78 1.19
CA VAL A 53 8.60 -0.91 1.62
C VAL A 53 8.80 -2.17 2.45
N ASN A 54 7.86 -2.48 3.34
CA ASN A 54 7.96 -3.66 4.21
C ASN A 54 6.57 -4.20 4.58
N VAL A 55 6.52 -5.49 4.94
CA VAL A 55 5.34 -6.17 5.48
C VAL A 55 5.71 -6.87 6.78
N GLU A 56 4.98 -6.59 7.85
CA GLU A 56 5.21 -7.19 9.17
C GLU A 56 3.92 -7.86 9.66
N ASN A 57 4.03 -8.98 10.36
CA ASN A 57 2.91 -9.55 11.09
C ASN A 57 2.58 -8.66 12.30
N ASP A 58 1.30 -8.35 12.50
CA ASP A 58 0.84 -7.61 13.65
C ASP A 58 0.47 -8.55 14.80
N THR A 59 1.46 -8.84 15.64
CA THR A 59 1.30 -9.70 16.82
C THR A 59 0.55 -9.02 17.97
N THR A 60 0.31 -7.70 17.89
CA THR A 60 -0.29 -6.90 18.97
C THR A 60 -1.81 -7.11 19.15
N GLY A 61 -2.43 -7.95 18.32
CA GLY A 61 -3.84 -8.39 18.45
C GLY A 61 -4.02 -9.83 18.95
N ALA A 62 -2.95 -10.58 19.18
CA ALA A 62 -3.03 -12.00 19.59
C ALA A 62 -3.32 -12.22 21.09
N SER A 63 -3.51 -11.15 21.87
CA SER A 63 -3.87 -11.22 23.28
C SER A 63 -5.36 -10.94 23.50
N ASN A 64 -6.19 -12.00 23.57
CA ASN A 64 -7.34 -12.17 24.48
C ASN A 64 -8.31 -13.28 24.00
N GLY A 65 -7.82 -14.52 23.88
CA GLY A 65 -8.65 -15.68 23.52
C GLY A 65 -8.49 -16.92 24.39
N ASN A 66 -7.65 -16.91 25.42
CA ASN A 66 -7.36 -18.12 26.22
C ASN A 66 -8.11 -18.18 27.55
N ASN A 67 -9.41 -17.86 27.54
CA ASN A 67 -10.30 -18.24 28.63
C ASN A 67 -11.63 -18.74 28.05
N LEU A 68 -11.66 -19.93 27.44
CA LEU A 68 -12.87 -20.75 27.49
C LEU A 68 -12.47 -22.23 27.44
N SER A 69 -12.71 -22.88 28.56
CA SER A 69 -12.82 -24.32 28.71
C SER A 69 -13.83 -24.90 27.71
N SER A 70 -13.66 -26.19 27.41
CA SER A 70 -14.59 -27.12 26.75
C SER A 70 -14.48 -27.32 25.22
N LYS A 71 -14.01 -28.54 24.88
CA LYS A 71 -14.38 -29.38 23.73
C LYS A 71 -15.10 -28.70 22.54
N ALA A 72 -14.33 -28.12 21.65
CA ALA A 72 -14.52 -28.23 20.19
C ALA A 72 -13.24 -27.74 19.52
N ILE A 73 -12.49 -28.64 18.89
CA ILE A 73 -11.41 -28.26 17.97
C ILE A 73 -12.09 -27.78 16.69
N ALA A 74 -12.69 -26.60 16.74
CA ALA A 74 -12.97 -25.84 15.54
C ALA A 74 -11.65 -25.15 15.18
N ASN A 75 -11.05 -25.56 14.07
CA ASN A 75 -10.00 -24.81 13.39
C ASN A 75 -10.61 -23.46 12.95
N ILE A 76 -10.77 -22.53 13.89
CA ILE A 76 -11.08 -21.15 13.60
C ILE A 76 -9.76 -20.58 13.09
N SER A 77 -9.64 -20.49 11.76
CA SER A 77 -8.57 -19.73 11.11
C SER A 77 -8.72 -18.27 11.55
N SER A 78 -8.00 -17.90 12.61
CA SER A 78 -7.96 -16.52 13.09
C SER A 78 -7.24 -15.68 12.04
N GLY A 79 -7.97 -14.77 11.37
CA GLY A 79 -7.41 -13.88 10.36
C GLY A 79 -6.12 -13.20 10.84
N ILE A 80 -5.13 -13.08 9.95
CA ILE A 80 -3.84 -12.48 10.28
C ILE A 80 -3.95 -10.97 10.10
N ASN A 81 -3.57 -10.24 11.14
CA ASN A 81 -3.39 -8.79 11.05
C ASN A 81 -1.99 -8.52 10.50
N ILE A 82 -1.87 -7.64 9.52
CA ILE A 82 -0.57 -7.28 8.95
C ILE A 82 -0.37 -5.77 8.98
N ASN A 83 0.88 -5.38 9.17
CA ASN A 83 1.35 -4.01 9.06
C ASN A 83 2.08 -3.85 7.73
N LEU A 84 1.68 -2.85 6.95
CA LEU A 84 2.33 -2.47 5.71
C LEU A 84 3.07 -1.15 5.95
N HIS A 85 4.37 -1.13 5.70
CA HIS A 85 5.14 0.10 5.71
C HIS A 85 5.14 0.66 4.30
N VAL A 86 4.51 1.81 4.12
CA VAL A 86 4.27 2.39 2.81
C VAL A 86 4.88 3.79 2.74
N LEU A 87 5.60 4.05 1.66
CA LEU A 87 6.29 5.31 1.41
C LEU A 87 5.50 6.10 0.38
N PHE A 88 5.11 7.33 0.74
CA PHE A 88 4.63 8.31 -0.21
C PHE A 88 5.79 9.17 -0.67
N SER A 89 6.15 9.08 -1.95
CA SER A 89 7.28 9.81 -2.55
C SER A 89 6.80 10.77 -3.63
N ALA A 90 7.25 12.03 -3.58
CA ALA A 90 6.86 13.05 -4.54
C ALA A 90 7.82 13.10 -5.73
N TYR A 91 7.50 12.33 -6.78
CA TYR A 91 8.24 12.28 -8.03
C TYR A 91 7.84 13.42 -8.97
N PHE A 92 8.51 14.56 -8.79
CA PHE A 92 8.30 15.79 -9.55
C PHE A 92 9.59 16.17 -10.26
N THR A 93 9.45 16.85 -11.40
CA THR A 93 10.61 17.40 -12.11
C THR A 93 11.33 18.43 -11.24
N SER A 94 12.62 18.67 -11.50
CA SER A 94 13.45 19.58 -10.69
C SER A 94 12.87 21.00 -10.58
N ASN A 95 12.21 21.48 -11.63
CA ASN A 95 11.59 22.80 -11.65
C ASN A 95 10.29 22.88 -10.83
N ASN A 96 9.73 21.74 -10.40
CA ASN A 96 8.48 21.64 -9.67
C ASN A 96 8.66 21.17 -8.22
N TYR A 97 9.87 21.32 -7.66
CA TYR A 97 10.15 20.96 -6.26
C TYR A 97 9.20 21.62 -5.25
N PRO A 98 8.86 22.93 -5.32
CA PRO A 98 7.89 23.52 -4.40
C PRO A 98 6.51 22.85 -4.47
N GLU A 99 6.07 22.43 -5.66
CA GLU A 99 4.80 21.74 -5.84
C GLU A 99 4.84 20.34 -5.22
N SER A 100 5.97 19.64 -5.32
CA SER A 100 6.19 18.35 -4.66
C SER A 100 5.96 18.42 -3.15
N LEU A 101 6.40 19.51 -2.50
CA LEU A 101 6.22 19.74 -1.06
C LEU A 101 4.75 20.05 -0.70
N ARG A 102 4.03 20.75 -1.58
CA ARG A 102 2.59 21.02 -1.41
C ARG A 102 1.80 19.70 -1.47
N PHE A 103 2.13 18.84 -2.42
CA PHE A 103 1.50 17.52 -2.54
C PHE A 103 1.79 16.60 -1.35
N LEU A 104 3.01 16.62 -0.80
CA LEU A 104 3.29 15.93 0.48
C LEU A 104 2.45 16.49 1.62
N SER A 105 2.30 17.82 1.69
CA SER A 105 1.46 18.46 2.70
C SER A 105 -0.01 18.05 2.56
N PHE A 106 -0.51 17.86 1.33
CA PHE A 106 -1.86 17.37 1.08
C PHE A 106 -2.06 15.92 1.54
N ILE A 107 -1.06 15.04 1.34
CA ILE A 107 -1.10 13.67 1.89
C ILE A 107 -1.18 13.68 3.41
N ILE A 108 -0.32 14.48 4.05
CA ILE A 108 -0.29 14.59 5.52
C ILE A 108 -1.63 15.12 6.03
N ALA A 109 -2.13 16.20 5.44
CA ALA A 109 -3.42 16.79 5.81
C ALA A 109 -4.58 15.81 5.56
N TYR A 110 -4.56 15.04 4.48
CA TYR A 110 -5.57 14.04 4.21
C TYR A 110 -5.61 13.00 5.33
N PHE A 111 -4.47 12.41 5.71
CA PHE A 111 -4.45 11.41 6.79
C PHE A 111 -4.71 12.00 8.17
N GLN A 112 -4.41 13.28 8.42
CA GLN A 112 -4.86 13.96 9.64
C GLN A 112 -6.38 14.03 9.76
N ASN A 113 -7.09 14.14 8.63
CA ASN A 113 -8.56 14.18 8.60
C ASN A 113 -9.21 12.80 8.53
N LYS A 114 -8.60 11.85 7.81
CA LYS A 114 -9.09 10.48 7.63
C LYS A 114 -7.93 9.48 7.67
N ASN A 115 -7.67 8.91 8.84
CA ASN A 115 -6.67 7.86 9.03
C ASN A 115 -7.25 6.47 9.28
N VAL A 116 -8.57 6.33 9.40
CA VAL A 116 -9.24 5.04 9.59
C VAL A 116 -10.19 4.82 8.43
N PHE A 117 -10.01 3.71 7.73
CA PHE A 117 -10.86 3.29 6.64
C PHE A 117 -11.66 2.09 7.12
N THR A 118 -12.97 2.19 6.94
CA THR A 118 -13.95 1.11 7.18
C THR A 118 -14.88 1.02 5.99
N ARG A 119 -15.59 -0.10 5.84
CA ARG A 119 -16.62 -0.24 4.80
C ARG A 119 -17.71 0.84 4.87
N SER A 120 -17.96 1.41 6.05
CA SER A 120 -18.94 2.49 6.23
C SER A 120 -18.50 3.83 5.63
N ASN A 121 -17.19 4.14 5.61
CA ASN A 121 -16.68 5.42 5.11
C ASN A 121 -15.91 5.29 3.79
N THR A 122 -15.68 4.05 3.34
CA THR A 122 -14.99 3.73 2.09
C THR A 122 -15.69 2.52 1.45
N PRO A 123 -16.85 2.72 0.79
CA PRO A 123 -17.68 1.62 0.29
C PRO A 123 -17.02 0.73 -0.78
N LYS A 124 -15.97 1.23 -1.44
CA LYS A 124 -15.17 0.48 -2.45
C LYS A 124 -14.16 -0.49 -1.83
N MET A 125 -14.07 -0.56 -0.50
CA MET A 125 -13.13 -1.44 0.20
C MET A 125 -13.49 -2.92 0.01
N ASP A 126 -12.47 -3.74 -0.24
CA ASP A 126 -12.62 -5.19 -0.38
C ASP A 126 -13.29 -5.80 0.86
N ASN A 127 -14.28 -6.68 0.64
CA ASN A 127 -15.06 -7.29 1.72
C ASN A 127 -14.23 -8.12 2.72
N ARG A 128 -13.07 -8.62 2.29
CA ARG A 128 -12.14 -9.39 3.14
C ARG A 128 -11.36 -8.50 4.11
N ILE A 129 -11.26 -7.20 3.81
CA ILE A 129 -10.61 -6.20 4.65
C ILE A 129 -11.68 -5.62 5.59
N GLU A 130 -11.45 -5.74 6.89
CA GLU A 130 -12.36 -5.15 7.88
C GLU A 130 -12.07 -3.66 8.06
N LYS A 131 -10.79 -3.33 8.19
CA LYS A 131 -10.34 -2.00 8.60
C LYS A 131 -8.90 -1.76 8.19
N LEU A 132 -8.61 -0.55 7.73
CA LEU A 132 -7.26 -0.02 7.59
C LEU A 132 -7.05 1.13 8.57
N ILE A 133 -5.93 1.12 9.29
CA ILE A 133 -5.53 2.21 10.18
C ILE A 133 -4.16 2.71 9.73
N ILE A 134 -4.10 3.97 9.33
CA ILE A 134 -2.89 4.61 8.82
C ILE A 134 -2.29 5.48 9.93
N LYS A 135 -0.99 5.35 10.15
CA LYS A 135 -0.25 6.16 11.13
C LYS A 135 1.04 6.66 10.51
N LEU A 136 1.35 7.94 10.72
CA LEU A 136 2.63 8.52 10.32
C LEU A 136 3.76 7.77 11.03
N GLU A 137 4.76 7.36 10.27
CA GLU A 137 5.96 6.70 10.78
C GLU A 137 7.14 7.66 10.67
N ASN A 138 7.62 8.13 11.82
CA ASN A 138 8.80 9.00 11.88
C ASN A 138 10.06 8.13 11.80
N LEU A 139 10.86 8.34 10.75
CA LEU A 139 12.15 7.70 10.59
C LEU A 139 13.27 8.66 10.98
N GLU A 140 14.29 8.13 11.65
CA GLU A 140 15.57 8.81 11.77
C GLU A 140 16.24 8.93 10.40
N ILE A 141 17.08 9.95 10.21
CA ILE A 141 17.74 10.24 8.93
C ILE A 141 18.53 9.04 8.41
N GLU A 142 19.21 8.31 9.29
CA GLU A 142 19.98 7.11 8.94
C GLU A 142 19.06 6.00 8.41
N ARG A 143 17.94 5.74 9.09
CA ARG A 143 16.95 4.75 8.65
C ARG A 143 16.29 5.17 7.34
N GLN A 144 16.03 6.46 7.16
CA GLN A 144 15.55 7.00 5.89
C GLN A 144 16.56 6.76 4.76
N ASN A 145 17.84 7.02 4.99
CA ASN A 145 18.90 6.72 4.02
C ASN A 145 18.94 5.23 3.65
N ASN A 146 18.81 4.34 4.65
CA ASN A 146 18.78 2.90 4.41
C ASN A 146 17.59 2.47 3.55
N VAL A 147 16.40 3.03 3.76
CA VAL A 147 15.23 2.77 2.91
C VAL A 147 15.50 3.19 1.46
N TRP A 148 16.02 4.39 1.23
CA TRP A 148 16.30 4.88 -0.13
C TRP A 148 17.41 4.09 -0.83
N THR A 149 18.44 3.68 -0.08
CA THR A 149 19.51 2.81 -0.57
C THR A 149 18.96 1.43 -0.94
N MET A 150 18.10 0.84 -0.10
CA MET A 150 17.43 -0.44 -0.37
C MET A 150 16.56 -0.38 -1.64
N LEU A 151 15.90 0.75 -1.88
CA LEU A 151 15.09 0.97 -3.09
C LEU A 151 15.93 1.22 -4.34
N GLY A 152 17.26 1.36 -4.23
CA GLY A 152 18.15 1.65 -5.36
C GLY A 152 17.92 3.03 -5.99
N ALA A 153 17.27 3.94 -5.27
CA ALA A 153 16.79 5.21 -5.80
C ALA A 153 17.55 6.41 -5.22
N LYS A 154 17.68 7.47 -6.02
CA LYS A 154 18.08 8.79 -5.49
C LYS A 154 16.96 9.34 -4.63
N TYR A 155 17.34 9.90 -3.49
CA TYR A 155 16.39 10.51 -2.56
C TYR A 155 15.54 11.58 -3.23
N ILE A 156 14.23 11.53 -2.98
CA ILE A 156 13.28 12.61 -3.25
C ILE A 156 12.40 12.86 -2.02
N PRO A 157 11.73 14.02 -1.92
CA PRO A 157 10.83 14.32 -0.81
C PRO A 157 9.81 13.20 -0.59
N SER A 158 9.73 12.71 0.64
CA SER A 158 8.89 11.56 0.97
C SER A 158 8.45 11.54 2.43
N VAL A 159 7.39 10.77 2.70
CA VAL A 159 6.83 10.53 4.03
C VAL A 159 6.44 9.06 4.18
N MET A 160 6.82 8.45 5.30
CA MET A 160 6.52 7.04 5.59
C MET A 160 5.26 6.91 6.45
N TYR A 161 4.44 5.91 6.16
CA TYR A 161 3.27 5.55 6.95
C TYR A 161 3.27 4.06 7.25
N LYS A 162 2.84 3.73 8.47
CA LYS A 162 2.46 2.38 8.86
C LYS A 162 0.95 2.20 8.66
N MET A 163 0.58 1.25 7.82
CA MET A 163 -0.81 0.88 7.54
C MET A 163 -1.11 -0.48 8.18
N ARG A 164 -1.89 -0.49 9.25
CA ARG A 164 -2.38 -1.71 9.89
C ARG A 164 -3.64 -2.17 9.16
N MET A 165 -3.60 -3.38 8.63
CA MET A 165 -4.73 -4.04 7.96
C MET A 165 -5.27 -5.17 8.83
N LEU A 166 -6.55 -5.06 9.19
CA LEU A 166 -7.30 -6.10 9.88
C LEU A 166 -8.11 -6.91 8.86
N THR A 167 -7.97 -8.24 8.90
CA THR A 167 -8.55 -9.16 7.90
C THR A 167 -9.45 -10.20 8.55
N PHE A 168 -10.47 -10.66 7.81
CA PHE A 168 -11.44 -11.65 8.30
C PHE A 168 -11.19 -13.08 7.76
N ASP A 169 -10.34 -13.27 6.73
CA ASP A 169 -10.29 -14.54 5.98
C ASP A 169 -8.87 -14.93 5.49
N ASP A 170 -8.54 -16.22 5.56
CA ASP A 170 -7.27 -16.88 5.18
C ASP A 170 -7.35 -17.62 3.82
N SER A 171 -8.43 -17.44 3.05
CA SER A 171 -8.65 -18.14 1.77
C SER A 171 -7.67 -17.84 0.61
N ILE A 172 -6.52 -17.20 0.88
CA ILE A 172 -5.76 -16.40 -0.09
C ILE A 172 -4.75 -17.20 -0.94
N VAL A 173 -4.35 -18.42 -0.59
CA VAL A 173 -3.28 -19.15 -1.33
C VAL A 173 -3.82 -20.28 -2.23
N ARG A 174 -4.77 -20.00 -3.15
CA ARG A 174 -5.20 -21.04 -4.11
C ARG A 174 -5.26 -20.67 -5.59
N GLU A 175 -4.98 -19.44 -6.01
CA GLU A 175 -5.09 -19.13 -7.45
C GLU A 175 -4.00 -18.20 -7.97
N TYR A 176 -2.81 -18.75 -8.13
CA TYR A 176 -1.90 -18.30 -9.18
C TYR A 176 -1.58 -19.49 -10.09
N ARG A 177 -2.29 -19.56 -11.22
CA ARG A 177 -1.96 -20.44 -12.35
C ARG A 177 -1.47 -19.54 -13.49
N PRO A 178 -0.16 -19.39 -13.70
CA PRO A 178 0.32 -18.68 -14.89
C PRO A 178 -0.16 -19.46 -16.12
N ALA A 179 -0.74 -18.74 -17.09
CA ALA A 179 -1.19 -19.34 -18.34
C ALA A 179 0.02 -19.91 -19.09
N ILE A 180 -0.02 -21.21 -19.36
CA ILE A 180 0.97 -21.89 -20.19
C ILE A 180 0.81 -21.37 -21.62
N SER A 181 1.76 -20.57 -22.08
CA SER A 181 1.81 -20.11 -23.48
C SER A 181 2.19 -21.29 -24.38
N ASN A 182 1.19 -21.78 -25.12
CA ASN A 182 1.25 -22.61 -26.33
C ASN A 182 2.54 -23.39 -26.62
N MET A 183 2.52 -24.70 -26.34
CA MET A 183 3.36 -25.66 -27.07
C MET A 183 2.81 -25.82 -28.48
N SER A 184 3.56 -25.36 -29.48
CA SER A 184 3.33 -25.65 -30.89
C SER A 184 3.53 -27.15 -31.13
N ASN A 185 2.43 -27.87 -31.31
CA ASN A 185 2.45 -29.23 -31.86
C ASN A 185 2.91 -29.17 -33.32
N ASN A 186 4.20 -29.39 -33.57
CA ASN A 186 4.67 -29.68 -34.91
C ASN A 186 4.39 -31.16 -35.21
N HIS A 187 3.30 -31.42 -35.93
CA HIS A 187 3.13 -32.66 -36.68
C HIS A 187 4.24 -32.72 -37.75
N HIS A 188 5.07 -33.74 -37.70
CA HIS A 188 5.77 -34.22 -38.90
C HIS A 188 5.32 -35.64 -39.19
N ALA A 189 4.97 -35.81 -40.47
CA ALA A 189 4.48 -37.00 -41.14
C ALA A 189 5.45 -38.18 -41.11
#